data_AF-A0A929ASR8-F1
#
_entry.id   AF-A0A929ASR8-F1
#
_cell.length_a   1.000
_cell.length_b   1.000
_cell.length_c   1.000
_cell.angle_alpha   90.00
_cell.angle_beta   90.00
_cell.angle_gamma   90.00
#
_symmetry.space_group_name_H-M   'P 1'
#
loop_
_entity.id
_entity.type
_entity.pdbx_description
1 polymer ?
#
loop_
_entity_poly.entity_id
_entity_poly.type
_entity_poly.pdbx_seq_one_letter_code
_entity_poly.pdbx_strand_id
1 'polypeptide(L)'
;MKGLINWVKLLVILIVLLELRAGYRPNLSIFNSPGSGNGTQPLVMKGGDPYIRALMRTISASEANVSRPYAVLYGGEYVWDLSHHPERCVPIVAGPNVGNCTTAAGRYQFINTTWYDKAKRYHPRPWEFWLWKNYSFEPQYQDAVVYAWLSDKQAWGMDISAQLQQGRLERVLRQLSGTWTSLGYGIETNAMTGYLPGIYQQMLIDELRKAGQV
;
A
#
# COMPACT_ATOMS: atom_id res chain seq x y z
N MET A 1 -47.06 0.02 -31.05
CA MET A 1 -46.51 1.28 -30.49
C MET A 1 -45.82 1.15 -29.13
N LYS A 2 -46.28 0.29 -28.20
CA LYS A 2 -45.64 0.14 -26.87
C LYS A 2 -44.23 -0.48 -26.90
N GLY A 3 -43.94 -1.35 -27.88
CA GLY A 3 -42.61 -1.97 -28.04
C GLY A 3 -41.51 -0.99 -28.45
N LEU A 4 -41.80 -0.06 -29.37
CA LEU A 4 -40.84 0.91 -29.88
C LEU A 4 -40.36 1.89 -28.78
N ILE A 5 -41.27 2.26 -27.86
CA ILE A 5 -41.00 3.17 -26.75
C ILE A 5 -40.05 2.55 -25.71
N ASN A 6 -40.08 1.23 -25.53
CA ASN A 6 -39.16 0.55 -24.59
C ASN A 6 -37.72 0.45 -25.14
N TRP A 7 -37.56 0.26 -26.45
CA TRP A 7 -36.23 0.20 -27.06
C TRP A 7 -35.52 1.55 -27.05
N VAL A 8 -36.25 2.65 -27.28
CA VAL A 8 -35.69 4.01 -27.20
C VAL A 8 -35.22 4.34 -25.77
N LYS A 9 -35.98 3.94 -24.74
CA LYS A 9 -35.57 4.15 -23.34
C LYS A 9 -34.30 3.36 -22.97
N LEU A 10 -34.17 2.12 -23.42
CA LEU A 10 -32.97 1.30 -23.21
C LEU A 10 -31.74 1.89 -23.91
N LEU A 11 -31.92 2.43 -25.13
CA LEU A 11 -30.84 3.04 -25.90
C LEU A 11 -30.37 4.37 -25.27
N VAL A 12 -31.29 5.19 -24.76
CA VAL A 12 -30.96 6.42 -24.02
C VAL A 12 -30.23 6.09 -22.71
N ILE A 13 -30.65 5.08 -21.96
CA ILE A 13 -29.94 4.65 -20.73
C ILE A 13 -28.54 4.13 -21.05
N LEU A 14 -28.37 3.37 -22.14
CA LEU A 14 -27.07 2.86 -22.56
C LEU A 14 -26.13 3.99 -23.00
N ILE A 15 -26.63 4.99 -23.75
CA ILE A 15 -25.85 6.17 -24.16
C ILE A 15 -25.48 7.00 -22.93
N VAL A 16 -26.40 7.24 -21.99
CA VAL A 16 -26.10 7.94 -20.72
C VAL A 16 -25.06 7.17 -19.89
N LEU A 17 -25.11 5.84 -19.85
CA LEU A 17 -24.09 5.02 -19.17
C LEU A 17 -22.72 5.06 -19.85
N LEU A 18 -22.68 5.15 -21.19
CA LEU A 18 -21.44 5.27 -21.97
C LEU A 18 -20.84 6.69 -21.84
N GLU A 19 -21.67 7.72 -21.84
CA GLU A 19 -21.28 9.12 -21.59
C GLU A 19 -20.79 9.32 -20.14
N LEU A 20 -21.41 8.67 -19.15
CA LEU A 20 -20.95 8.69 -17.75
C LEU A 20 -19.62 7.95 -17.56
N ARG A 21 -19.30 6.94 -18.38
CA ARG A 21 -17.96 6.31 -18.41
C ARG A 21 -16.92 7.15 -19.14
N ALA A 22 -17.30 7.90 -20.17
CA ALA A 22 -16.39 8.77 -20.93
C ALA A 22 -16.14 10.13 -20.27
N GLY A 23 -17.07 10.59 -19.41
CA GLY A 23 -17.05 11.90 -18.76
C GLY A 23 -16.37 11.94 -17.39
N TYR A 24 -15.99 10.81 -16.80
CA TYR A 24 -15.19 10.81 -15.56
C TYR A 24 -13.71 11.04 -15.90
N ARG A 25 -13.39 12.26 -16.32
CA ARG A 25 -12.04 12.79 -16.23
C ARG A 25 -11.93 13.37 -14.82
N PRO A 26 -11.27 12.70 -13.85
CA PRO A 26 -11.03 13.33 -12.58
C PRO A 26 -10.29 14.63 -12.87
N ASN A 27 -10.86 15.72 -12.39
CA ASN A 27 -10.27 17.03 -12.54
C ASN A 27 -8.92 17.01 -11.79
N LEU A 28 -7.82 16.79 -12.51
CA LEU A 28 -6.45 16.70 -11.98
C LEU A 28 -5.97 18.01 -11.33
N SER A 29 -6.79 19.06 -11.34
CA SER A 29 -6.51 20.38 -10.78
C SER A 29 -6.89 20.55 -9.30
N ILE A 30 -7.39 19.51 -8.60
CA ILE A 30 -7.71 19.57 -7.16
C ILE A 30 -6.50 19.21 -6.26
N PHE A 31 -5.32 18.92 -6.81
CA PHE A 31 -4.15 18.47 -6.02
C PHE A 31 -3.09 19.56 -5.81
N ASN A 32 -3.53 20.76 -5.42
CA ASN A 32 -2.70 21.70 -4.65
C ASN A 32 -3.06 21.60 -3.15
N SER A 33 -3.15 20.37 -2.62
CA SER A 33 -3.32 20.13 -1.18
C SER A 33 -1.97 19.75 -0.56
N PRO A 34 -1.59 20.31 0.60
CA PRO A 34 -0.34 20.03 1.30
C PRO A 34 -0.40 18.63 1.93
N GLY A 35 -0.33 17.60 1.09
CA GLY A 35 -0.72 16.24 1.44
C GLY A 35 -0.24 15.16 0.47
N SER A 36 0.66 15.47 -0.49
CA SER A 36 1.52 14.45 -1.13
C SER A 36 2.53 13.99 -0.08
N GLY A 37 1.97 13.29 0.91
CA GLY A 37 2.46 13.27 2.26
C GLY A 37 3.80 12.58 2.35
N ASN A 38 4.53 12.89 3.40
CA ASN A 38 5.86 12.35 3.63
C ASN A 38 5.94 10.80 3.51
N GLY A 39 4.84 10.06 3.66
CA GLY A 39 4.80 8.61 3.43
C GLY A 39 4.96 8.17 1.96
N THR A 40 4.73 9.05 0.99
CA THR A 40 4.83 8.74 -0.45
C THR A 40 6.24 8.86 -1.03
N GLN A 41 7.25 9.05 -0.17
CA GLN A 41 8.66 9.18 -0.58
C GLN A 41 9.13 8.04 -1.50
N PRO A 42 10.20 8.22 -2.30
CA PRO A 42 10.75 7.12 -3.09
C PRO A 42 11.11 5.89 -2.25
N LEU A 43 11.02 4.70 -2.85
CA LEU A 43 11.54 3.47 -2.25
C LEU A 43 13.08 3.49 -2.27
N VAL A 44 13.71 2.92 -1.25
CA VAL A 44 15.16 2.70 -1.20
C VAL A 44 15.54 1.59 -2.18
N MET A 45 14.74 0.51 -2.25
CA MET A 45 14.98 -0.55 -3.23
C MET A 45 14.95 -0.01 -4.67
N LYS A 46 15.81 -0.58 -5.53
CA LYS A 46 15.92 -0.22 -6.96
C LYS A 46 15.31 -1.31 -7.84
N GLY A 47 14.87 -0.91 -9.04
CA GLY A 47 14.20 -1.81 -9.98
C GLY A 47 12.88 -2.37 -9.45
N GLY A 48 12.38 -3.41 -10.10
CA GLY A 48 11.09 -4.03 -9.79
C GLY A 48 9.92 -3.44 -10.57
N ASP A 49 8.78 -4.11 -10.46
CA ASP A 49 7.54 -3.76 -11.16
C ASP A 49 7.00 -2.39 -10.70
N PRO A 50 6.83 -1.41 -11.61
CA PRO A 50 6.35 -0.08 -11.25
C PRO A 50 4.95 -0.08 -10.62
N TYR A 51 4.08 -1.05 -10.96
CA TYR A 51 2.74 -1.17 -10.38
C TYR A 51 2.81 -1.59 -8.91
N ILE A 52 3.64 -2.59 -8.59
CA ILE A 52 3.87 -3.02 -7.20
C ILE A 52 4.55 -1.92 -6.39
N ARG A 53 5.55 -1.24 -6.98
CA ARG A 53 6.26 -0.13 -6.31
C ARG A 53 5.34 1.04 -6.01
N ALA A 54 4.44 1.38 -6.93
CA ALA A 54 3.42 2.40 -6.71
C ALA A 54 2.49 2.00 -5.55
N LEU A 55 2.04 0.75 -5.54
CA LEU A 55 1.23 0.19 -4.45
C LEU A 55 1.96 0.27 -3.10
N MET A 56 3.25 -0.06 -3.03
CA MET A 56 4.04 0.06 -1.80
C MET A 56 4.08 1.50 -1.27
N ARG A 57 4.25 2.49 -2.15
CA ARG A 57 4.21 3.92 -1.76
C ARG A 57 2.81 4.31 -1.28
N THR A 58 1.75 3.76 -1.87
CA THR A 58 0.36 3.94 -1.40
C THR A 58 0.11 3.33 -0.02
N ILE A 59 0.60 2.11 0.24
CA ILE A 59 0.51 1.47 1.57
C ILE A 59 1.20 2.36 2.60
N SER A 60 2.43 2.81 2.31
CA SER A 60 3.17 3.71 3.20
C SER A 60 2.45 5.04 3.45
N ALA A 61 1.72 5.57 2.48
CA ALA A 61 0.92 6.78 2.67
C ALA A 61 -0.24 6.57 3.66
N SER A 62 -0.71 5.33 3.82
CA SER A 62 -1.74 4.98 4.78
C SER A 62 -1.16 4.63 6.16
N GLU A 63 -0.07 3.87 6.17
CA GLU A 63 0.52 3.29 7.38
C GLU A 63 1.49 4.24 8.09
N ALA A 64 2.29 5.00 7.35
CA ALA A 64 3.40 5.79 7.87
C ALA A 64 3.54 7.12 7.11
N ASN A 65 2.52 7.97 7.18
CA ASN A 65 2.51 9.27 6.49
C ASN A 65 3.35 10.34 7.21
N VAL A 66 4.64 10.06 7.42
CA VAL A 66 5.58 10.88 8.20
C VAL A 66 6.91 11.06 7.48
N SER A 67 7.71 12.05 7.87
CA SER A 67 8.97 12.43 7.20
C SER A 67 10.03 11.33 7.15
N ARG A 68 10.01 10.39 8.11
CA ARG A 68 10.98 9.29 8.21
C ARG A 68 10.26 7.95 8.36
N PRO A 69 9.56 7.48 7.31
CA PRO A 69 8.61 6.38 7.44
C PRO A 69 9.29 5.06 7.84
N TYR A 70 10.54 4.82 7.41
CA TYR A 70 11.26 3.58 7.73
C TYR A 70 11.65 3.40 9.20
N ALA A 71 11.67 4.48 9.97
CA ALA A 71 12.16 4.48 11.35
C ALA A 71 11.07 4.76 12.37
N VAL A 72 9.82 4.95 11.93
CA VAL A 72 8.71 5.38 12.80
C VAL A 72 8.09 4.18 13.50
N LEU A 73 7.85 4.30 14.79
CA LEU A 73 7.02 3.39 15.57
C LEU A 73 5.55 3.83 15.50
N TYR A 74 4.63 2.93 15.83
CA TYR A 74 3.27 3.33 16.16
C TYR A 74 3.28 4.49 17.17
N GLY A 75 2.40 5.47 16.96
CA GLY A 75 2.37 6.70 17.78
C GLY A 75 3.36 7.80 17.37
N GLY A 76 4.28 7.53 16.43
CA GLY A 76 5.10 8.57 15.78
C GLY A 76 6.50 8.76 16.35
N GLU A 77 6.91 8.01 17.38
CA GLU A 77 8.30 7.99 17.84
C GLU A 77 9.24 7.41 16.78
N TYR A 78 10.53 7.76 16.82
CA TYR A 78 11.54 7.25 15.89
C TYR A 78 12.59 6.41 16.60
N VAL A 79 13.05 5.36 15.91
CA VAL A 79 14.20 4.54 16.31
C VAL A 79 15.38 4.73 15.37
N TRP A 80 16.57 4.40 15.84
CA TRP A 80 17.82 4.60 15.09
C TRP A 80 18.50 3.28 14.72
N ASP A 81 18.43 2.29 15.60
CA ASP A 81 18.89 0.94 15.28
C ASP A 81 17.82 0.20 14.49
N LEU A 82 18.15 -0.12 13.24
CA LEU A 82 17.32 -0.90 12.32
C LEU A 82 18.05 -2.19 11.90
N SER A 83 19.10 -2.61 12.62
CA SER A 83 19.80 -3.88 12.37
C SER A 83 18.91 -5.11 12.61
N HIS A 84 17.76 -4.91 13.25
CA HIS A 84 16.68 -5.86 13.51
C HIS A 84 15.38 -5.07 13.70
N HIS A 85 14.25 -5.76 13.79
CA HIS A 85 12.98 -5.11 14.09
C HIS A 85 13.03 -4.52 15.52
N PRO A 86 12.49 -3.32 15.79
CA PRO A 86 12.69 -2.65 17.09
C PRO A 86 11.99 -3.34 18.27
N GLU A 87 10.94 -4.12 17.99
CA GLU A 87 10.20 -4.93 18.96
C GLU A 87 9.63 -4.16 20.16
N ARG A 88 9.55 -2.83 20.05
CA ARG A 88 9.09 -1.97 21.13
C ARG A 88 7.57 -2.06 21.25
N CYS A 89 7.10 -2.56 22.37
CA CYS A 89 5.69 -2.58 22.76
C CYS A 89 5.24 -1.14 23.09
N VAL A 90 4.53 -0.51 22.15
CA VAL A 90 3.97 0.85 22.29
C VAL A 90 2.47 0.74 22.63
N PRO A 91 1.98 1.43 23.68
CA PRO A 91 0.56 1.41 24.02
C PRO A 91 -0.33 1.93 22.88
N ILE A 92 -1.43 1.23 22.63
CA ILE A 92 -2.46 1.63 21.68
C ILE A 92 -3.37 2.66 22.36
N VAL A 93 -3.42 3.87 21.81
CA VAL A 93 -4.14 5.01 22.39
C VAL A 93 -5.42 5.37 21.63
N ALA A 94 -5.69 4.71 20.49
CA ALA A 94 -6.89 4.89 19.70
C ALA A 94 -7.34 3.56 19.06
N GLY A 95 -8.65 3.44 18.78
CA GLY A 95 -9.23 2.28 18.12
C GLY A 95 -9.77 1.21 19.08
N PRO A 96 -10.23 0.04 18.55
CA PRO A 96 -10.86 -1.01 19.34
C PRO A 96 -9.90 -1.72 20.30
N ASN A 97 -8.58 -1.55 20.13
CA ASN A 97 -7.53 -2.21 20.89
C ASN A 97 -6.88 -1.31 21.97
N VAL A 98 -7.52 -0.20 22.35
CA VAL A 98 -7.02 0.70 23.40
C VAL A 98 -6.73 -0.07 24.69
N GLY A 99 -5.55 0.16 25.27
CA GLY A 99 -5.07 -0.53 26.47
C GLY A 99 -4.19 -1.75 26.18
N ASN A 100 -4.19 -2.27 24.95
CA ASN A 100 -3.16 -3.22 24.49
C ASN A 100 -1.90 -2.47 24.02
N CYS A 101 -0.85 -3.21 23.67
CA CYS A 101 0.31 -2.64 22.97
C CYS A 101 0.51 -3.28 21.59
N THR A 102 1.19 -2.54 20.72
CA THR A 102 1.61 -3.00 19.40
C THR A 102 3.12 -2.82 19.24
N THR A 103 3.75 -3.68 18.44
CA THR A 103 5.14 -3.53 18.01
C THR A 103 5.25 -2.91 16.62
N ALA A 104 4.15 -2.38 16.07
CA ALA A 104 4.10 -1.81 14.73
C ALA A 104 5.20 -0.76 14.50
N ALA A 105 6.01 -0.99 13.47
CA ALA A 105 7.17 -0.16 13.15
C ALA A 105 7.45 -0.10 11.64
N GLY A 106 8.19 0.93 11.27
CA GLY A 106 8.71 1.14 9.93
C GLY A 106 7.65 1.55 8.92
N ARG A 107 8.06 1.55 7.66
CA ARG A 107 7.34 2.18 6.55
C ARG A 107 5.97 1.54 6.29
N TYR A 108 5.85 0.28 6.65
CA TYR A 108 4.69 -0.57 6.41
C TYR A 108 4.05 -1.04 7.72
N GLN A 109 4.43 -0.44 8.86
CA GLN A 109 3.93 -0.73 10.20
C GLN A 109 3.91 -2.24 10.54
N PHE A 110 4.99 -2.95 10.22
CA PHE A 110 5.13 -4.35 10.59
C PHE A 110 5.09 -4.51 12.10
N ILE A 111 4.34 -5.49 12.59
CA ILE A 111 4.56 -6.05 13.93
C ILE A 111 5.67 -7.09 13.87
N ASN A 112 6.36 -7.31 15.00
CA ASN A 112 7.54 -8.16 15.07
C ASN A 112 7.30 -9.59 14.54
N THR A 113 6.19 -10.22 14.93
CA THR A 113 5.84 -11.58 14.49
C THR A 113 5.66 -11.66 12.98
N THR A 114 4.96 -10.70 12.38
CA THR A 114 4.79 -10.60 10.92
C THR A 114 6.13 -10.34 10.24
N TRP A 115 6.94 -9.41 10.75
CA TRP A 115 8.27 -9.14 10.19
C TRP A 115 9.10 -10.42 10.12
N TYR A 116 9.24 -11.17 11.22
CA TYR A 116 10.08 -12.35 11.22
C TYR A 116 9.52 -13.50 10.37
N ASP A 117 8.20 -13.71 10.30
CA ASP A 117 7.61 -14.71 9.38
C ASP A 117 7.89 -14.36 7.91
N LYS A 118 7.74 -13.07 7.53
CA LYS A 118 7.94 -12.65 6.14
C LYS A 118 9.41 -12.53 5.78
N ALA A 119 10.23 -11.98 6.66
CA ALA A 119 11.67 -11.88 6.45
C ALA A 119 12.32 -13.26 6.31
N LYS A 120 11.87 -14.27 7.05
CA LYS A 120 12.32 -15.66 6.88
C LYS A 120 12.14 -16.19 5.45
N ARG A 121 11.11 -15.72 4.74
CA ARG A 121 10.79 -16.17 3.37
C ARG A 121 11.38 -15.26 2.30
N TYR A 122 11.41 -13.96 2.54
CA TYR A 122 11.62 -12.95 1.50
C TYR A 122 12.82 -12.05 1.70
N HIS A 123 13.51 -12.12 2.85
CA HIS A 123 14.66 -11.26 3.08
C HIS A 123 15.82 -11.68 2.16
N PRO A 124 16.37 -10.77 1.33
CA PRO A 124 17.32 -11.16 0.29
C PRO A 124 18.72 -11.47 0.83
N ARG A 125 19.07 -10.94 2.01
CA ARG A 125 20.42 -11.06 2.59
C ARG A 125 20.38 -11.25 4.11
N PRO A 126 19.80 -12.35 4.63
CA PRO A 126 19.80 -12.60 6.06
C PRO A 126 21.25 -12.73 6.57
N TRP A 127 21.52 -12.23 7.77
CA TRP A 127 22.75 -12.56 8.47
C TRP A 127 22.60 -13.97 9.03
N GLU A 128 23.61 -14.81 8.82
CA GLU A 128 23.60 -16.21 9.26
C GLU A 128 24.88 -16.52 10.04
N PHE A 129 24.73 -17.10 11.23
CA PHE A 129 25.83 -17.64 12.02
C PHE A 129 25.38 -18.96 12.66
N TRP A 130 25.98 -20.07 12.22
CA TRP A 130 25.51 -21.43 12.56
C TRP A 130 24.01 -21.62 12.28
N LEU A 131 23.20 -21.83 13.32
CA LEU A 131 21.75 -22.00 13.24
C LEU A 131 20.99 -20.68 13.45
N TRP A 132 21.69 -19.59 13.72
CA TRP A 132 21.11 -18.28 14.04
C TRP A 132 20.95 -17.48 12.76
N LYS A 133 19.73 -16.99 12.53
CA LYS A 133 19.42 -16.05 11.45
C LYS A 133 18.96 -14.73 12.03
N ASN A 134 19.51 -13.63 11.54
CA ASN A 134 19.03 -12.28 11.81
C ASN A 134 18.59 -11.61 10.50
N TYR A 135 17.55 -10.79 10.58
CA TYR A 135 16.95 -10.11 9.45
C TYR A 135 16.96 -8.60 9.70
N SER A 136 17.80 -7.90 8.95
CA SER A 136 17.93 -6.44 9.07
C SER A 136 16.62 -5.75 8.70
N PHE A 137 16.19 -4.83 9.55
CA PHE A 137 15.01 -4.01 9.34
C PHE A 137 15.34 -2.66 8.69
N GLU A 138 16.54 -2.52 8.10
CA GLU A 138 16.94 -1.32 7.38
C GLU A 138 16.02 -1.03 6.18
N PRO A 139 15.96 0.24 5.72
CA PRO A 139 15.04 0.65 4.67
C PRO A 139 15.03 -0.22 3.42
N GLN A 140 16.20 -0.61 2.91
CA GLN A 140 16.29 -1.46 1.72
C GLN A 140 15.63 -2.83 1.90
N TYR A 141 15.65 -3.37 3.12
CA TYR A 141 15.14 -4.71 3.41
C TYR A 141 13.65 -4.69 3.77
N GLN A 142 13.16 -3.62 4.41
CA GLN A 142 11.72 -3.40 4.54
C GLN A 142 11.06 -3.38 3.15
N ASP A 143 11.63 -2.62 2.22
CA ASP A 143 11.15 -2.57 0.84
C ASP A 143 11.25 -3.93 0.14
N ALA A 144 12.42 -4.57 0.20
CA ALA A 144 12.65 -5.83 -0.52
C ALA A 144 11.71 -6.94 -0.04
N VAL A 145 11.51 -7.05 1.28
CA VAL A 145 10.59 -8.04 1.87
C VAL A 145 9.16 -7.78 1.43
N VAL A 146 8.69 -6.53 1.49
CA VAL A 146 7.32 -6.18 1.07
C VAL A 146 7.13 -6.39 -0.43
N TYR A 147 8.09 -5.96 -1.25
CA TYR A 147 8.03 -6.15 -2.69
C TYR A 147 7.94 -7.62 -3.07
N ALA A 148 8.82 -8.45 -2.52
CA ALA A 148 8.81 -9.89 -2.78
C ALA A 148 7.53 -10.55 -2.27
N TRP A 149 7.04 -10.15 -1.08
CA TRP A 149 5.78 -10.66 -0.55
C TRP A 149 4.58 -10.26 -1.43
N LEU A 150 4.46 -9.00 -1.85
CA LEU A 150 3.40 -8.53 -2.77
C LEU A 150 3.49 -9.20 -4.15
N SER A 151 4.68 -9.62 -4.56
CA SER A 151 4.90 -10.33 -5.82
C SER A 151 4.60 -11.83 -5.74
N ASP A 152 4.43 -12.40 -4.54
CA ASP A 152 4.13 -13.82 -4.34
C ASP A 152 2.64 -14.10 -4.58
N LYS A 153 2.34 -14.71 -5.74
CA LYS A 153 0.97 -15.05 -6.15
C LYS A 153 0.31 -16.07 -5.23
N GLN A 154 1.09 -16.99 -4.63
CA GLN A 154 0.56 -18.00 -3.72
C GLN A 154 0.18 -17.37 -2.39
N ALA A 155 1.01 -16.44 -1.89
CA ALA A 155 0.72 -15.74 -0.64
C ALA A 155 -0.60 -14.95 -0.69
N TRP A 156 -0.95 -14.41 -1.85
CA TRP A 156 -2.15 -13.57 -2.04
C TRP A 156 -3.30 -14.28 -2.75
N GLY A 157 -3.11 -15.51 -3.21
CA GLY A 157 -4.08 -16.21 -4.07
C GLY A 157 -4.38 -15.47 -5.38
N MET A 158 -3.54 -14.51 -5.77
CA MET A 158 -3.70 -13.72 -6.99
C MET A 158 -2.39 -13.06 -7.43
N ASP A 159 -2.30 -12.76 -8.72
CA ASP A 159 -1.24 -11.93 -9.28
C ASP A 159 -1.58 -10.44 -9.09
N ILE A 160 -1.01 -9.84 -8.05
CA ILE A 160 -1.24 -8.43 -7.71
C ILE A 160 -0.86 -7.52 -8.88
N SER A 161 0.30 -7.72 -9.49
CA SER A 161 0.76 -6.90 -10.62
C SER A 161 -0.24 -6.95 -11.77
N ALA A 162 -0.66 -8.15 -12.18
CA ALA A 162 -1.65 -8.31 -13.24
C ALA A 162 -3.00 -7.66 -12.88
N GLN A 163 -3.44 -7.73 -11.62
CA GLN A 163 -4.65 -7.03 -11.18
C GLN A 163 -4.51 -5.51 -11.31
N LEU A 164 -3.36 -4.96 -10.90
CA LEU A 164 -3.09 -3.53 -10.96
C LEU A 164 -2.99 -3.01 -12.40
N GLN A 165 -2.33 -3.74 -13.29
CA GLN A 165 -2.27 -3.44 -14.72
C GLN A 165 -3.65 -3.41 -15.37
N GLN A 166 -4.57 -4.24 -14.89
CA GLN A 166 -5.98 -4.28 -15.32
C GLN A 166 -6.85 -3.21 -14.65
N GLY A 167 -6.26 -2.28 -13.89
CA GLY A 167 -6.99 -1.21 -13.20
C GLY A 167 -7.81 -1.69 -11.99
N ARG A 168 -7.58 -2.92 -11.49
CA ARG A 168 -8.37 -3.52 -10.40
C ARG A 168 -7.84 -3.16 -9.02
N LEU A 169 -7.50 -1.90 -8.81
CA LEU A 169 -6.92 -1.41 -7.55
C LEU A 169 -7.80 -1.71 -6.34
N GLU A 170 -9.11 -1.47 -6.42
CA GLU A 170 -10.04 -1.71 -5.31
C GLU A 170 -10.06 -3.17 -4.85
N ARG A 171 -9.93 -4.11 -5.80
CA ARG A 171 -9.83 -5.54 -5.49
C ARG A 171 -8.52 -5.83 -4.75
N VAL A 172 -7.43 -5.21 -5.18
CA VAL A 172 -6.12 -5.33 -4.52
C VAL A 172 -6.17 -4.78 -3.11
N LEU A 173 -6.64 -3.54 -2.90
CA LEU A 173 -6.71 -2.93 -1.57
C LEU A 173 -7.57 -3.76 -0.61
N ARG A 174 -8.71 -4.29 -1.08
CA ARG A 174 -9.56 -5.19 -0.30
C ARG A 174 -8.87 -6.51 0.06
N GLN A 175 -8.06 -7.08 -0.83
CA GLN A 175 -7.30 -8.29 -0.53
C GLN A 175 -6.22 -8.03 0.53
N LEU A 176 -5.66 -6.82 0.55
CA LEU A 176 -4.57 -6.42 1.45
C LEU A 176 -5.05 -5.92 2.82
N SER A 177 -6.33 -5.56 2.97
CA SER A 177 -6.84 -4.92 4.19
C SER A 177 -6.77 -5.78 5.45
N GLY A 178 -6.72 -7.11 5.32
CA GLY A 178 -6.49 -8.01 6.45
C GLY A 178 -5.07 -7.94 7.01
N THR A 179 -4.11 -7.45 6.22
CA THR A 179 -2.71 -7.23 6.65
C THR A 179 -2.48 -5.78 7.05
N TRP A 180 -2.98 -4.85 6.25
CA TRP A 180 -2.86 -3.41 6.45
C TRP A 180 -4.25 -2.82 6.66
N THR A 181 -4.71 -2.81 7.92
CA THR A 181 -6.08 -2.41 8.28
C THR A 181 -6.40 -0.99 7.83
N SER A 182 -5.38 -0.13 7.82
CA SER A 182 -5.48 1.29 7.45
C SER A 182 -5.89 1.51 5.98
N LEU A 183 -5.73 0.50 5.11
CA LEU A 183 -6.18 0.54 3.72
C LEU A 183 -7.71 0.59 3.57
N GLY A 184 -8.45 0.53 4.68
CA GLY A 184 -9.90 0.45 4.70
C GLY A 184 -10.40 -0.97 4.47
N TYR A 185 -11.72 -1.14 4.34
CA TYR A 185 -12.36 -2.45 4.14
C TYR A 185 -12.18 -3.47 5.29
N GLY A 186 -11.65 -3.02 6.44
CA GLY A 186 -11.55 -3.73 7.71
C GLY A 186 -12.07 -2.87 8.87
N ILE A 187 -11.63 -3.13 10.10
CA ILE A 187 -12.11 -2.45 11.31
C ILE A 187 -11.57 -1.02 11.52
N GLU A 188 -10.57 -0.60 10.75
CA GLU A 188 -9.90 0.71 10.93
C GLU A 188 -9.76 1.45 9.60
N THR A 189 -10.78 2.20 9.20
CA THR A 189 -10.64 3.22 8.15
C THR A 189 -9.90 4.44 8.69
N ASN A 190 -8.96 5.01 7.94
CA ASN A 190 -8.25 6.23 8.33
C ASN A 190 -8.56 7.41 7.39
N ALA A 191 -8.01 8.58 7.71
CA ALA A 191 -8.19 9.80 6.91
C ALA A 191 -7.67 9.67 5.47
N MET A 192 -6.77 8.71 5.19
CA MET A 192 -6.16 8.50 3.88
C MET A 192 -6.95 7.55 2.99
N THR A 193 -7.78 6.65 3.56
CA THR A 193 -8.50 5.58 2.83
C THR A 193 -9.22 6.09 1.58
N GLY A 194 -9.96 7.21 1.67
CA GLY A 194 -10.69 7.79 0.52
C GLY A 194 -9.80 8.37 -0.58
N TYR A 195 -8.53 8.66 -0.27
CA TYR A 195 -7.57 9.26 -1.19
C TYR A 195 -6.61 8.24 -1.82
N LEU A 196 -6.58 7.00 -1.32
CA LEU A 196 -5.65 5.95 -1.78
C LEU A 196 -5.70 5.69 -3.29
N PRO A 197 -6.87 5.69 -3.96
CA PRO A 197 -6.92 5.55 -5.42
C PRO A 197 -6.19 6.67 -6.15
N GLY A 198 -6.37 7.93 -5.72
CA GLY A 198 -5.68 9.08 -6.30
C GLY A 198 -4.17 9.06 -6.04
N ILE A 199 -3.78 8.70 -4.81
CA ILE A 199 -2.37 8.54 -4.43
C ILE A 199 -1.72 7.47 -5.29
N TYR A 200 -2.35 6.30 -5.43
CA TYR A 200 -1.82 5.22 -6.26
C TYR A 200 -1.58 5.65 -7.71
N GLN A 201 -2.52 6.36 -8.33
CA GLN A 201 -2.35 6.84 -9.70
C GLN A 201 -1.15 7.79 -9.83
N GLN A 202 -0.99 8.72 -8.88
CA GLN A 202 0.16 9.62 -8.87
C GLN A 202 1.48 8.84 -8.71
N MET A 203 1.53 7.88 -7.79
CA MET A 203 2.72 7.06 -7.56
C MET A 203 3.04 6.18 -8.78
N LEU A 204 2.01 5.67 -9.46
CA LEU A 204 2.18 4.86 -10.66
C LEU A 204 2.80 5.67 -11.80
N ILE A 205 2.31 6.89 -12.05
CA ILE A 205 2.90 7.79 -13.04
C ILE A 205 4.39 8.03 -12.73
N ASP A 206 4.72 8.30 -11.47
CA ASP A 206 6.11 8.54 -11.07
C ASP A 206 7.00 7.29 -11.22
N GLU A 207 6.52 6.10 -10.85
CA GLU A 207 7.31 4.87 -10.97
C GLU A 207 7.45 4.42 -12.43
N LEU A 208 6.42 4.61 -13.27
CA LEU A 208 6.50 4.35 -14.72
C LEU A 208 7.53 5.28 -15.39
N ARG A 209 7.55 6.57 -15.04
CA ARG A 209 8.55 7.54 -15.54
C ARG A 209 9.98 7.13 -15.14
N LYS A 210 10.18 6.72 -13.88
CA LYS A 210 11.49 6.23 -13.40
C LYS A 210 11.91 4.94 -14.11
N ALA A 211 10.97 4.12 -14.55
CA ALA A 211 11.21 2.90 -15.32
C ALA A 211 11.42 3.16 -16.83
N GLY A 212 11.29 4.41 -17.30
CA GLY A 212 11.37 4.75 -18.72
C GLY A 212 10.21 4.22 -19.57
N GLN A 213 9.05 3.97 -18.94
CA GLN A 213 7.87 3.41 -19.60
C GLN A 213 6.85 4.48 -20.04
N VAL A 214 7.03 5.73 -19.61
CA VAL A 214 6.27 6.92 -20.01
C VAL A 214 7.14 8.18 -19.89
#